data_AF-A0A919NKM3-F1
#
_entry.id   AF-A0A919NKM3-F1
#
_cell.length_a   1.000
_cell.length_b   1.000
_cell.length_c   1.000
_cell.angle_alpha   90.00
_cell.angle_beta   90.00
_cell.angle_gamma   90.00
#
_symmetry.space_group_name_H-M   'P 1'
#
loop_
_entity.id
_entity.type
_entity.pdbx_description
1 polymer ?
#
loop_
_entity_poly.entity_id
_entity_poly.type
_entity_poly.pdbx_seq_one_letter_code
_entity_poly.pdbx_strand_id
1 'polypeptide(L)'
;MLDGRYRQALDDIERHLQDEDPDFAARMSTPVDERPFPTLPILGASLYIALPLVALLFGRTATLLTLSLGATAIAGVLLYRRLYPA
;
A
#
# COMPACT_ATOMS: atom_id res chain seq x y z
N MET A 1 -24.22 -0.94 -16.42
CA MET A 1 -25.39 -1.30 -15.61
C MET A 1 -25.39 -2.81 -15.48
N LEU A 2 -25.20 -3.35 -14.28
CA LEU A 2 -25.33 -4.79 -14.05
C LEU A 2 -26.80 -5.18 -14.21
N ASP A 3 -27.07 -6.11 -15.12
CA ASP A 3 -28.39 -6.66 -15.41
C ASP A 3 -29.07 -7.13 -14.11
N GLY A 4 -30.36 -6.86 -13.93
CA GLY A 4 -31.08 -7.11 -12.66
C GLY A 4 -30.98 -8.56 -12.17
N ARG A 5 -30.78 -9.52 -13.09
CA ARG A 5 -30.56 -10.94 -12.80
C ARG A 5 -29.24 -11.21 -12.08
N TYR A 6 -28.17 -10.48 -12.42
CA TYR A 6 -26.87 -10.62 -11.74
C TYR A 6 -26.93 -10.06 -10.33
N ARG A 7 -27.73 -9.02 -10.11
CA ARG A 7 -27.94 -8.44 -8.77
C ARG A 7 -28.59 -9.45 -7.83
N GLN A 8 -29.63 -10.12 -8.32
CA GLN A 8 -30.34 -11.12 -7.53
C GLN A 8 -29.49 -12.37 -7.27
N ALA A 9 -28.66 -12.78 -8.25
CA ALA A 9 -27.71 -13.87 -8.05
C ALA A 9 -26.61 -13.52 -7.03
N LEU A 10 -26.13 -12.27 -7.03
CA LEU A 10 -25.17 -11.81 -6.03
C LEU A 10 -25.77 -11.80 -4.62
N ASP A 11 -26.99 -11.28 -4.45
CA ASP A 11 -27.66 -11.22 -3.14
C ASP A 11 -27.87 -12.61 -2.54
N ASP A 12 -28.21 -13.61 -3.37
CA ASP A 12 -28.36 -15.00 -2.90
C ASP A 12 -27.02 -15.63 -2.51
N ILE A 13 -25.95 -15.35 -3.26
CA ILE A 13 -24.60 -15.82 -2.93
C ILE A 13 -24.14 -15.18 -1.61
N GLU A 14 -24.34 -13.88 -1.44
CA GLU A 14 -23.92 -13.16 -0.23
C GLU A 14 -24.69 -13.64 1.00
N ARG A 15 -26.00 -13.90 0.87
CA ARG A 15 -26.81 -14.46 1.96
C ARG A 15 -26.36 -15.87 2.34
N HIS A 16 -26.04 -16.71 1.36
CA HIS A 16 -25.55 -18.06 1.63
C HIS A 16 -24.16 -18.04 2.29
N LEU A 17 -23.29 -17.13 1.86
CA LEU A 17 -21.97 -16.96 2.45
C LEU A 17 -22.02 -16.48 3.92
N GLN A 18 -22.99 -15.62 4.25
CA GLN A 18 -23.22 -15.15 5.62
C GLN A 18 -23.68 -16.27 6.55
N ASP A 19 -24.48 -17.22 6.04
CA ASP A 19 -24.96 -18.37 6.81
C ASP A 19 -23.86 -19.45 6.98
N GLU A 20 -23.00 -19.66 5.99
CA GLU A 20 -21.93 -20.67 6.04
C GLU A 20 -20.67 -20.20 6.78
N ASP A 21 -20.27 -18.93 6.64
CA ASP A 21 -19.08 -18.36 7.29
C ASP A 21 -19.29 -16.88 7.70
N PRO A 22 -19.93 -16.64 8.85
CA PRO A 22 -20.21 -15.28 9.33
C PRO A 22 -18.93 -14.50 9.65
N ASP A 23 -17.84 -15.17 10.03
CA ASP A 23 -16.55 -14.54 10.32
C ASP A 23 -15.88 -14.03 9.03
N PHE A 24 -16.04 -14.74 7.91
CA PHE A 24 -15.60 -14.26 6.60
C PHE A 24 -16.42 -13.05 6.12
N ALA A 25 -17.75 -13.10 6.28
CA ALA A 25 -18.61 -11.96 5.94
C ALA A 25 -18.30 -10.72 6.79
N ALA A 26 -17.98 -10.89 8.08
CA ALA A 26 -17.54 -9.80 8.95
C ALA A 26 -16.21 -9.18 8.47
N ARG A 27 -15.25 -10.00 8.03
CA ARG A 27 -13.96 -9.52 7.47
C ARG A 27 -14.11 -8.78 6.16
N MET A 28 -15.05 -9.18 5.30
CA MET A 28 -15.33 -8.50 4.03
C MET A 28 -16.15 -7.23 4.18
N SER A 29 -17.07 -7.20 5.15
CA SER A 29 -17.92 -6.03 5.43
C SER A 29 -17.20 -4.95 6.24
N THR A 30 -16.02 -5.27 6.81
CA THR A 30 -15.17 -4.26 7.43
C THR A 30 -14.79 -3.25 6.35
N PRO A 31 -15.19 -1.96 6.46
CA PRO A 31 -14.70 -0.95 5.55
C PRO A 31 -13.18 -1.00 5.59
N VAL A 32 -12.54 -0.90 4.42
CA VAL A 32 -11.09 -0.69 4.34
C VAL A 32 -10.84 0.74 4.83
N ASP A 33 -11.08 0.98 6.11
CA ASP A 33 -10.80 2.24 6.77
C ASP A 33 -9.29 2.45 6.64
N GLU A 34 -8.96 3.54 5.95
CA GLU A 34 -7.67 4.21 6.01
C GLU A 34 -6.47 3.28 5.82
N ARG A 35 -6.36 2.62 4.65
CA ARG A 35 -5.05 2.08 4.27
C ARG A 35 -4.03 3.23 4.31
N PRO A 36 -3.05 3.22 5.23
CA PRO A 36 -2.09 4.30 5.32
C PRO A 36 -1.38 4.41 3.97
N PHE A 37 -1.27 5.65 3.48
CA PHE A 37 -0.68 5.94 2.17
C PHE A 37 0.63 5.14 2.00
N PRO A 38 0.85 4.44 0.86
CA PRO A 38 1.95 3.49 0.69
C PRO A 38 3.30 4.20 0.51
N THR A 39 3.74 4.92 1.54
CA THR A 39 4.92 5.79 1.52
C THR A 39 6.19 4.99 1.28
N LEU A 40 6.38 3.87 1.97
CA LEU A 40 7.58 3.02 1.83
C LEU A 40 7.72 2.43 0.41
N PRO A 41 6.67 1.81 -0.19
CA PRO A 41 6.72 1.37 -1.58
C PRO A 41 7.08 2.50 -2.55
N ILE A 42 6.48 3.69 -2.37
CA ILE A 42 6.73 4.84 -3.24
C ILE A 42 8.17 5.34 -3.09
N LEU A 43 8.69 5.42 -1.85
CA LEU A 43 10.07 5.83 -1.57
C LEU A 43 11.09 4.82 -2.11
N GLY A 44 10.79 3.53 -2.00
CA GLY A 44 11.62 2.46 -2.56
C GLY A 44 11.65 2.52 -4.09
N ALA A 45 10.49 2.64 -4.73
CA ALA A 45 10.39 2.73 -6.19
C ALA A 45 11.09 3.98 -6.74
N SER A 46 10.91 5.14 -6.09
CA SER A 46 11.57 6.37 -6.51
C SER A 46 13.09 6.27 -6.39
N LEU A 47 13.60 5.68 -5.30
CA LEU A 47 15.03 5.47 -5.12
C LEU A 47 15.59 4.51 -6.18
N TYR A 48 14.89 3.41 -6.47
CA TYR A 48 15.28 2.44 -7.48
C TYR A 48 15.42 3.06 -8.89
N ILE A 49 14.50 3.96 -9.25
CA ILE A 49 14.53 4.66 -10.54
C ILE A 49 15.61 5.75 -10.56
N ALA A 50 15.74 6.51 -9.47
CA ALA A 50 16.65 7.64 -9.40
C ALA A 50 18.12 7.23 -9.30
N LEU A 51 18.45 6.17 -8.56
CA LEU A 51 19.83 5.74 -8.31
C LEU A 51 20.67 5.51 -9.59
N PRO A 52 20.20 4.75 -10.60
CA PRO A 52 20.97 4.54 -11.83
C PRO A 52 21.14 5.84 -12.62
N LEU A 53 20.11 6.71 -12.66
CA LEU A 53 20.21 8.01 -13.34
C LEU A 53 21.23 8.92 -12.66
N VAL A 54 21.22 8.97 -11.32
CA VAL A 54 22.19 9.76 -10.55
C VAL A 54 23.60 9.21 -10.72
N ALA A 55 23.76 7.89 -10.67
CA ALA A 55 25.05 7.24 -10.89
C ALA A 55 25.61 7.53 -12.28
N LEU A 56 24.74 7.53 -13.30
CA LEU A 56 25.13 7.81 -14.68
C LEU A 56 25.50 9.28 -14.90
N LEU A 57 24.69 10.22 -14.38
CA LEU A 57 24.81 11.65 -14.68
C LEU A 57 25.77 12.40 -13.75
N PHE A 58 25.82 12.04 -12.47
CA PHE A 58 26.55 12.78 -11.44
C PHE A 58 27.67 11.96 -10.79
N GLY A 59 27.80 10.69 -11.14
CA GLY A 59 28.87 9.81 -10.68
C GLY A 59 28.73 9.38 -9.21
N ARG A 60 29.79 8.72 -8.72
CA ARG A 60 29.78 7.96 -7.45
C ARG A 60 29.39 8.80 -6.23
N THR A 61 29.91 10.03 -6.13
CA THR A 61 29.70 10.88 -4.95
C THR A 61 28.23 11.27 -4.79
N ALA A 62 27.56 11.63 -5.89
CA ALA A 62 26.14 11.96 -5.87
C ALA A 62 25.28 10.74 -5.56
N THR A 63 25.62 9.56 -6.09
CA THR A 63 24.90 8.32 -5.77
C THR A 63 24.92 8.01 -4.27
N LEU A 64 26.08 8.16 -3.61
CA LEU A 64 26.21 7.94 -2.17
C LEU A 64 25.37 8.92 -1.37
N LEU A 65 25.34 10.20 -1.77
CA LEU A 65 24.49 11.22 -1.16
C LEU A 65 23.01 10.87 -1.29
N THR A 66 22.54 10.51 -2.50
CA THR A 66 21.16 10.12 -2.76
C THR A 66 20.75 8.89 -1.95
N LEU A 67 21.62 7.87 -1.87
CA LEU A 67 21.37 6.68 -1.07
C LEU A 67 21.24 7.01 0.42
N SER A 68 22.13 7.87 0.93
CA SER A 68 22.12 8.30 2.33
C SER A 68 20.84 9.08 2.68
N LEU A 69 20.43 10.00 1.79
CA LEU A 69 19.16 10.73 1.90
C LEU A 69 17.95 9.80 1.87
N GLY A 70 17.92 8.84 0.94
CA GLY A 70 16.85 7.85 0.84
C GLY A 70 16.73 6.98 2.10
N ALA A 71 17.87 6.49 2.62
CA ALA A 71 17.91 5.72 3.87
C ALA A 71 17.41 6.55 5.07
N THR A 72 17.81 7.81 5.15
CA THR A 72 17.37 8.73 6.21
C THR A 72 15.86 8.99 6.14
N ALA A 73 15.32 9.18 4.93
CA ALA A 73 13.89 9.36 4.74
C ALA A 73 13.08 8.12 5.14
N ILE A 74 13.53 6.91 4.75
CA ILE A 74 12.90 5.65 5.17
C ILE A 74 12.93 5.51 6.70
N ALA A 75 14.08 5.75 7.32
CA ALA A 75 14.21 5.71 8.78
C ALA A 75 13.27 6.71 9.47
N GLY A 76 13.15 7.93 8.94
CA GLY A 76 12.23 8.95 9.42
C GLY A 76 10.76 8.51 9.33
N VAL A 77 10.35 7.93 8.19
CA VAL A 77 8.99 7.39 8.01
C VAL A 77 8.70 6.26 8.99
N LEU A 78 9.66 5.33 9.18
CA LEU A 78 9.51 4.24 10.13
C LEU A 78 9.43 4.74 11.58
N LEU A 79 10.25 5.73 11.94
CA LEU A 79 10.22 6.34 13.26
C LEU A 79 8.91 7.09 13.49
N TYR A 80 8.43 7.85 12.51
CA TYR A 80 7.15 8.55 12.57
C TYR A 80 5.99 7.57 12.76
N ARG A 81 5.91 6.48 11.96
CA ARG A 81 4.86 5.45 12.13
C ARG A 81 4.95 4.74 13.48
N ARG A 82 6.14 4.63 14.06
CA ARG A 82 6.32 4.04 15.41
C ARG A 82 5.87 4.99 16.52
N LEU A 83 6.12 6.30 16.37
CA LEU A 83 5.78 7.31 17.37
C LEU A 83 4.31 7.73 17.30
N TYR A 84 3.71 7.67 16.11
CA TYR A 84 2.31 7.97 15.84
C TYR A 84 1.62 6.74 15.24
N PRO A 85 1.43 5.66 16.02
CA PRO A 85 0.54 4.58 15.60
C PRO A 85 -0.88 5.14 15.60
N ALA A 86 -1.48 5.23 14.41
CA ALA A 86 -2.91 5.51 14.26
C ALA A 86 -3.74 4.41 14.94
#